data_AF-S9S537-F1
#
_entry.id   AF-S9S537-F1
#
_cell.length_a   1.000
_cell.length_b   1.000
_cell.length_c   1.000
_cell.angle_alpha   90.00
_cell.angle_beta   90.00
_cell.angle_gamma   90.00
#
_symmetry.space_group_name_H-M   'P 1'
#
loop_
_entity.id
_entity.type
_entity.pdbx_description
1 polymer ?
#
loop_
_entity_poly.entity_id
_entity_poly.type
_entity_poly.pdbx_seq_one_letter_code
_entity_poly.pdbx_strand_id
1 'polypeptide(L)'
;MPETYWTVRWPDGAEERLYSPSSVVTELFEPGQCYPVDDFLTRSRVAMERASNRVAAKYGFACTSAMAQLDRIETRITDFAGQDGATVACLDISQ
;
A
#
# COMPACT_ATOMS: atom_id res chain seq x y z
N MET A 1 8.25 6.14 -13.98
CA MET A 1 8.35 5.41 -12.70
C MET A 1 9.07 6.32 -11.73
N PRO A 2 8.39 7.38 -11.25
CA PRO A 2 8.80 7.95 -9.98
C PRO A 2 8.48 6.94 -8.87
N GLU A 3 9.31 6.96 -7.83
CA GLU A 3 8.95 6.36 -6.56
C GLU A 3 7.75 7.12 -5.99
N THR A 4 6.90 6.46 -5.23
CA THR A 4 5.69 7.07 -4.68
C THR A 4 5.51 6.58 -3.27
N TYR A 5 5.14 7.49 -2.39
CA TYR A 5 4.85 7.23 -1.01
C TYR A 5 3.40 7.57 -0.75
N TRP A 6 2.72 6.75 0.05
CA TRP A 6 1.40 7.11 0.55
C TRP A 6 1.37 6.95 2.06
N THR A 7 0.81 7.96 2.71
CA THR A 7 0.66 7.99 4.16
C THR A 7 -0.73 7.46 4.49
N VAL A 8 -0.79 6.51 5.41
CA VAL A 8 -2.04 5.93 5.88
C VAL A 8 -2.17 6.12 7.39
N ARG A 9 -3.42 6.23 7.86
CA ARG A 9 -3.76 6.09 9.27
C ARG A 9 -4.41 4.74 9.49
N TRP A 10 -3.82 3.96 10.37
CA TRP A 10 -4.30 2.66 10.81
C TRP A 10 -5.52 2.79 11.75
N PRO A 11 -6.26 1.70 12.01
CA PRO A 11 -7.42 1.71 12.89
C PRO A 11 -7.13 2.16 14.35
N ASP A 12 -5.89 1.96 14.82
CA ASP A 12 -5.42 2.45 16.13
C ASP A 12 -5.05 3.95 16.13
N GLY A 13 -5.19 4.64 14.99
CA GLY A 13 -4.81 6.03 14.81
C GLY A 13 -3.33 6.25 14.50
N ALA A 14 -2.51 5.19 14.46
CA ALA A 14 -1.11 5.31 14.09
C ALA A 14 -0.98 5.69 12.61
N GLU A 15 -0.09 6.63 12.30
CA GLU A 15 0.20 7.03 10.93
C GLU A 15 1.46 6.33 10.43
N GLU A 16 1.40 5.79 9.22
CA GLU A 16 2.54 5.12 8.59
C GLU A 16 2.70 5.57 7.14
N ARG A 17 3.96 5.82 6.76
CA ARG A 17 4.33 6.14 5.39
C ARG A 17 4.78 4.86 4.67
N LEU A 18 3.99 4.44 3.69
CA LEU A 18 4.23 3.26 2.87
C LEU A 18 4.92 3.66 1.57
N TYR A 19 5.68 2.72 0.99
CA TYR A 19 6.52 2.95 -0.18
C TYR A 19 6.09 2.11 -1.38
N SER A 20 6.12 2.71 -2.57
CA SER A 20 5.96 2.02 -3.85
C SER A 20 7.06 2.46 -4.81
N PRO A 21 7.69 1.54 -5.55
CA PRO A 21 8.64 1.89 -6.61
C PRO A 21 7.95 2.43 -7.88
N SER A 22 6.62 2.65 -7.84
CA SER A 22 5.83 3.11 -8.98
C SER A 22 4.64 3.96 -8.54
N SER A 23 4.14 4.77 -9.46
CA SER A 23 2.95 5.59 -9.25
C SER A 23 1.63 4.81 -9.22
N VAL A 24 1.64 3.48 -9.36
CA VAL A 24 0.42 2.65 -9.43
C VAL A 24 -0.49 2.83 -8.22
N VAL A 25 0.08 3.18 -7.06
CA VAL A 25 -0.70 3.42 -5.84
C VAL A 25 -1.72 4.57 -6.01
N THR A 26 -1.45 5.56 -6.86
CA THR A 26 -2.39 6.66 -7.15
C THR A 26 -3.61 6.20 -7.97
N GLU A 27 -3.55 5.00 -8.58
CA GLU A 27 -4.67 4.43 -9.35
C GLU A 27 -5.62 3.61 -8.47
N LEU A 28 -5.17 3.23 -7.26
CA LEU A 28 -5.88 2.32 -6.35
C LEU A 28 -6.29 3.00 -5.04
N PHE A 29 -5.58 4.06 -4.66
CA PHE A 29 -5.82 4.83 -3.45
C PHE A 29 -6.04 6.31 -3.78
N GLU A 30 -6.83 6.96 -2.93
CA GLU A 30 -7.16 8.38 -3.03
C GLU A 30 -6.93 9.02 -1.65
N PRO A 31 -6.20 10.15 -1.58
CA PRO A 31 -6.02 10.91 -0.34
C PRO A 31 -7.38 11.37 0.23
N GLY A 32 -7.55 11.28 1.54
CA GLY A 32 -8.78 11.60 2.25
C GLY A 32 -9.80 10.47 2.32
N GLN A 33 -9.58 9.35 1.62
CA GLN A 33 -10.52 8.23 1.58
C GLN A 33 -10.17 7.15 2.61
N CYS A 34 -11.21 6.58 3.23
CA CYS A 34 -11.10 5.44 4.15
C CYS A 34 -11.49 4.13 3.45
N TYR A 35 -10.71 3.09 3.69
CA TYR A 35 -10.90 1.76 3.12
C TYR A 35 -11.06 0.73 4.25
N PRO A 36 -12.00 -0.23 4.15
CA PRO A 36 -11.98 -1.39 5.03
C PRO A 36 -10.62 -2.09 4.99
N VAL A 37 -10.16 -2.62 6.13
CA VAL A 37 -8.84 -3.28 6.23
C VAL A 37 -8.64 -4.36 5.14
N ASP A 38 -9.65 -5.20 4.89
CA ASP A 38 -9.62 -6.22 3.82
C ASP A 38 -9.50 -5.64 2.40
N ASP A 39 -10.25 -4.56 2.13
CA ASP A 39 -10.21 -3.87 0.83
C ASP A 39 -8.85 -3.18 0.63
N PHE A 40 -8.34 -2.54 1.68
CA PHE A 40 -7.01 -1.92 1.70
C PHE A 40 -5.91 -2.95 1.44
N LEU A 41 -5.98 -4.13 2.07
CA LEU A 41 -5.02 -5.22 1.84
C LEU A 41 -5.07 -5.70 0.39
N THR A 42 -6.28 -5.93 -0.13
CA THR A 42 -6.47 -6.39 -1.51
C THR A 42 -5.92 -5.39 -2.52
N ARG A 43 -6.23 -4.10 -2.34
CA ARG A 43 -5.68 -3.01 -3.17
C ARG A 43 -4.17 -2.91 -3.07
N SER A 44 -3.62 -3.01 -1.86
CA SER A 44 -2.16 -2.94 -1.63
C SER A 44 -1.43 -4.07 -2.35
N ARG A 45 -1.96 -5.31 -2.29
CA ARG A 45 -1.41 -6.46 -3.01
C ARG A 45 -1.39 -6.22 -4.52
N VAL A 46 -2.51 -5.77 -5.09
CA VAL A 46 -2.60 -5.43 -6.51
C VAL A 46 -1.64 -4.30 -6.89
N ALA A 47 -1.51 -3.27 -6.05
CA ALA A 47 -0.62 -2.15 -6.29
C ALA A 47 0.85 -2.58 -6.34
N MET A 48 1.29 -3.38 -5.35
CA MET A 48 2.69 -3.83 -5.25
C MET A 48 3.04 -4.82 -6.36
N GLU A 49 2.14 -5.73 -6.71
CA GLU A 49 2.34 -6.66 -7.83
C GLU A 49 2.47 -5.91 -9.16
N ARG A 50 1.56 -4.97 -9.44
CA ARG A 50 1.63 -4.12 -10.64
C ARG A 50 2.89 -3.25 -10.66
N ALA A 51 3.28 -2.67 -9.52
CA ALA A 51 4.50 -1.88 -9.41
C ALA A 51 5.75 -2.75 -9.70
N SER A 52 5.81 -3.96 -9.13
CA SER A 52 6.89 -4.92 -9.38
C SER A 52 6.94 -5.34 -10.85
N ASN A 53 5.80 -5.65 -11.47
CA ASN A 53 5.71 -5.99 -12.90
C ASN A 53 6.19 -4.84 -13.80
N ARG A 54 5.87 -3.59 -13.47
CA ARG A 54 6.38 -2.41 -14.20
C ARG A 54 7.90 -2.30 -14.07
N VAL A 55 8.44 -2.49 -12.87
CA VAL A 55 9.90 -2.49 -12.64
C VAL A 55 10.57 -3.62 -13.42
N ALA A 56 10.03 -4.84 -13.35
CA ALA A 56 10.54 -6.00 -14.08
C ALA A 56 10.52 -5.78 -15.60
N ALA A 57 9.46 -5.19 -16.15
CA ALA A 57 9.39 -4.86 -17.57
C ALA A 57 10.43 -3.82 -18.01
N LYS A 58 10.85 -2.91 -17.11
CA LYS A 58 11.83 -1.86 -17.42
C LYS A 58 13.28 -2.26 -17.14
N TYR A 59 13.52 -3.03 -16.09
CA TYR A 59 14.87 -3.34 -15.59
C TYR A 59 15.23 -4.83 -15.70
N GLY A 60 14.29 -5.70 -16.02
CA GLY A 60 14.52 -7.14 -16.22
C GLY A 60 14.51 -7.98 -14.94
N PHE A 61 14.20 -7.40 -13.78
CA PHE A 61 14.15 -8.10 -12.49
C PHE A 61 12.97 -7.64 -11.62
N ALA A 62 12.43 -8.57 -10.82
CA ALA A 62 11.35 -8.28 -9.87
C ALA A 62 11.81 -7.31 -8.78
N CYS A 63 10.91 -6.44 -8.33
CA CYS A 63 11.23 -5.46 -7.30
C CYS A 63 11.05 -6.06 -5.90
N THR A 64 12.15 -6.38 -5.23
CA THR A 64 12.15 -6.86 -3.84
C THR A 64 11.56 -5.82 -2.88
N SER A 65 11.77 -4.53 -3.15
CA SER A 65 11.23 -3.44 -2.32
C SER A 65 9.69 -3.41 -2.30
N ALA A 66 9.03 -3.72 -3.43
CA ALA A 66 7.57 -3.80 -3.48
C ALA A 66 7.03 -4.97 -2.66
N MET A 67 7.69 -6.13 -2.74
CA MET A 67 7.31 -7.32 -1.95
C MET A 67 7.55 -7.10 -0.46
N ALA A 68 8.67 -6.50 -0.09
CA ALA A 68 8.98 -6.17 1.31
C ALA A 68 7.97 -5.18 1.90
N GLN A 69 7.43 -4.25 1.11
CA GLN A 69 6.37 -3.37 1.57
C GLN A 69 5.02 -4.07 1.72
N LEU A 70 4.69 -4.98 0.80
CA LEU A 70 3.48 -5.79 0.95
C LEU A 70 3.52 -6.63 2.24
N ASP A 71 4.65 -7.28 2.54
CA ASP A 71 4.85 -8.08 3.74
C ASP A 71 4.69 -7.26 5.03
N ARG A 72 5.20 -6.02 5.03
CA ARG A 72 4.98 -5.06 6.14
C ARG A 72 3.51 -4.72 6.34
N ILE A 73 2.79 -4.44 5.26
CA ILE A 73 1.35 -4.13 5.30
C ILE A 73 0.57 -5.34 5.82
N GLU A 74 0.85 -6.54 5.32
CA GLU A 74 0.22 -7.79 5.76
C GLU A 74 0.45 -8.03 7.24
N THR A 75 1.70 -7.92 7.70
CA THR A 75 2.06 -8.05 9.11
C THR A 75 1.29 -7.03 9.97
N ARG A 76 1.25 -5.76 9.56
CA ARG A 76 0.59 -4.71 10.31
C ARG A 76 -0.93 -4.90 10.39
N ILE A 77 -1.54 -5.44 9.35
CA ILE A 77 -2.97 -5.74 9.32
C ILE A 77 -3.36 -6.86 10.28
N THR A 78 -2.45 -7.79 10.58
CA THR A 78 -2.72 -8.85 11.55
C THR A 78 -3.04 -8.32 12.95
N ASP A 79 -2.50 -7.16 13.34
CA ASP A 79 -2.82 -6.48 14.60
C ASP A 79 -4.30 -6.06 14.69
N PHE A 80 -4.96 -5.91 13.54
CA PHE A 80 -6.35 -5.47 13.41
C PHE A 80 -7.29 -6.59 12.92
N ALA A 81 -6.76 -7.80 12.73
CA ALA A 81 -7.54 -8.94 12.27
C ALA A 81 -8.64 -9.29 13.29
N GLY A 82 -9.90 -9.27 12.85
CA GLY A 82 -11.07 -9.55 13.71
C GLY A 82 -11.72 -8.31 14.35
N GLN A 83 -11.26 -7.09 14.04
CA GLN A 83 -11.99 -5.87 14.37
C GLN A 83 -13.04 -5.57 13.28
N ASP A 84 -14.30 -5.89 13.56
CA ASP A 84 -15.43 -5.55 12.69
C ASP A 84 -15.48 -4.04 12.42
N GLY A 85 -15.45 -3.66 11.14
CA GLY A 85 -15.52 -2.27 10.71
C GLY A 85 -14.21 -1.47 10.84
N ALA A 86 -13.07 -2.12 11.09
CA ALA A 86 -11.77 -1.44 11.05
C ALA A 86 -11.49 -0.86 9.66
N THR A 87 -11.05 0.39 9.62
CA THR A 87 -10.74 1.12 8.38
C THR A 87 -9.35 1.74 8.43
N VAL A 88 -8.71 1.80 7.26
CA VAL A 88 -7.44 2.46 7.02
C VAL A 88 -7.72 3.70 6.18
N ALA A 89 -7.33 4.88 6.69
CA ALA A 89 -7.49 6.13 5.97
C ALA A 89 -6.23 6.44 5.16
N CYS A 90 -6.35 6.69 3.86
CA CYS A 90 -5.25 7.26 3.08
C CYS A 90 -5.23 8.76 3.34
N LEU A 91 -4.14 9.28 3.90
CA LEU A 91 -4.01 10.70 4.26
C LEU A 91 -3.40 11.52 3.13
N ASP A 92 -2.34 11.01 2.51
CA ASP A 92 -1.56 11.73 1.51
C ASP A 92 -0.92 10.74 0.53
N ILE A 93 -0.69 11.18 -0.71
CA ILE A 93 0.12 10.47 -1.70
C ILE A 93 1.10 11.46 -2.32
N SER A 94 2.40 11.19 -2.19
CA SER A 94 3.50 12.04 -2.67
C SER A 94 4.51 11.27 -3.52
N GLN A 95 5.14 11.94 -4.48
CA GLN A 95 6.13 11.38 -5.41
C GLN A 95 7.50 12.02 -5.23
#